data_AF-A0A3D6AEX6-F1
#
_entry.id   AF-A0A3D6AEX6-F1
#
_cell.length_a   1.000
_cell.length_b   1.000
_cell.length_c   1.000
_cell.angle_alpha   90.00
_cell.angle_beta   90.00
_cell.angle_gamma   90.00
#
_symmetry.space_group_name_H-M   'P 1'
#
loop_
_entity.id
_entity.type
_entity.pdbx_description
1 polymer ?
#
loop_
_entity_poly.entity_id
_entity_poly.type
_entity_poly.pdbx_seq_one_letter_code
_entity_poly.pdbx_strand_id
1 'polypeptide(L)'
;MEGIRFEKTSIEEVQNSTWQELPPPKVLAKNWQTHRFPHDQEKPDIKLLMPWVQQLPPEVRPRQLVIQYARIANKLALLWTHPLVCEKYFNDLMLDERGDRQGFPAEVAMELAMLQAFFATHVLVQHFDVWGERIG
;
A
#
# COMPACT_ATOMS: atom_id res chain seq x y z
N MET A 1 35.20 32.04 0.02
CA MET A 1 34.27 31.46 1.01
C MET A 1 34.59 32.13 2.34
N GLU A 2 33.93 33.25 2.64
CA GLU A 2 34.02 33.87 3.98
C GLU A 2 33.51 32.87 5.03
N GLY A 3 34.39 32.52 5.98
CA GLY A 3 34.04 31.68 7.11
C GLY A 3 33.14 32.44 8.09
N ILE A 4 32.11 31.77 8.61
CA ILE A 4 31.25 32.33 9.65
C ILE A 4 32.09 32.56 10.90
N ARG A 5 32.18 33.81 11.35
CA ARG A 5 32.92 34.20 12.54
C ARG A 5 32.03 34.00 13.77
N PHE A 6 32.50 33.18 14.71
CA PHE A 6 31.84 32.98 15.99
C PHE A 6 32.60 33.74 17.07
N GLU A 7 31.87 34.40 17.97
CA GLU A 7 32.40 35.09 19.15
C GLU A 7 31.85 34.38 20.39
N LYS A 8 32.73 34.09 21.36
CA LYS A 8 32.33 33.39 22.58
C LYS A 8 31.72 34.40 23.54
N THR A 9 30.43 34.28 23.81
CA THR A 9 29.75 35.09 24.84
C THR A 9 29.63 34.28 26.14
N SER A 10 29.53 35.00 27.27
CA SER A 10 29.37 34.40 28.60
C SER A 10 27.95 33.87 28.79
N ILE A 11 27.80 32.79 29.57
CA ILE A 11 26.51 32.13 29.87
C ILE A 11 25.52 33.11 30.50
N GLU A 12 26.01 34.03 31.33
CA GLU A 12 25.20 35.04 32.02
C GLU A 12 24.60 36.08 31.06
N GLU A 13 25.33 36.39 29.99
CA GLU A 13 24.93 37.35 28.96
C GLU A 13 23.86 36.76 28.04
N VAL A 14 23.91 35.44 27.78
CA VAL A 14 22.89 34.69 27.06
C VAL A 14 21.56 34.68 27.81
N GLN A 15 21.59 34.51 29.14
CA GLN A 15 20.37 34.50 29.96
C GLN A 15 19.69 35.87 30.01
N ASN A 16 20.46 36.96 30.11
CA ASN A 16 19.91 38.32 30.10
C ASN A 16 19.48 38.81 28.70
N SER A 17 20.00 38.19 27.63
CA SER A 17 19.59 38.43 26.24
C SER A 17 18.40 37.57 25.81
N THR A 18 17.82 36.81 26.73
CA THR A 18 16.66 35.99 26.41
C THR A 18 15.44 36.92 26.31
N TRP A 19 14.80 36.92 25.14
CA TRP A 19 13.49 37.51 24.83
C TRP A 19 13.45 38.96 24.30
N GLN A 20 13.99 39.20 23.10
CA GLN A 20 13.09 39.79 22.11
C GLN A 20 12.17 38.64 21.68
N GLU A 21 10.91 38.67 22.14
CA GLU A 21 9.89 37.74 21.66
C GLU A 21 9.78 37.91 20.14
N LEU A 22 10.50 37.06 19.40
CA LEU A 22 10.25 36.90 17.99
C LEU A 22 8.77 36.50 17.87
N PRO A 23 8.00 37.13 16.97
CA PRO A 23 6.62 36.74 16.76
C PRO A 23 6.61 35.22 16.53
N PRO A 24 5.67 34.48 17.17
CA PRO A 24 5.65 33.04 17.08
C PRO A 24 5.81 32.67 15.61
N PRO A 25 6.78 31.79 15.26
CA PRO A 25 7.00 31.43 13.87
C PRO A 25 5.64 31.05 13.32
N LYS A 26 5.22 31.66 12.19
CA LYS A 26 3.95 31.30 11.54
C LYS A 26 4.00 29.80 11.34
N VAL A 27 3.37 29.05 12.24
CA VAL A 27 3.26 27.61 12.15
C VAL A 27 2.28 27.43 11.01
N LEU A 28 2.82 27.38 9.78
CA LEU A 28 2.13 26.77 8.68
C LEU A 28 1.80 25.39 9.21
N ALA A 29 0.55 25.19 9.64
CA ALA A 29 0.08 23.95 10.20
C ALA A 29 0.56 22.87 9.24
N LYS A 30 1.57 22.11 9.69
CA LYS A 30 2.27 21.18 8.81
C LYS A 30 1.27 20.07 8.58
N ASN A 31 0.49 20.19 7.51
CA ASN A 31 -0.57 19.25 7.25
C ASN A 31 0.07 17.91 6.88
N TRP A 32 0.25 17.02 7.85
CA TRP A 32 0.77 15.67 7.56
C TRP A 32 -0.13 14.90 6.59
N GLN A 33 -1.37 15.35 6.32
CA GLN A 33 -2.23 14.80 5.28
C GLN A 33 -1.70 15.07 3.86
N THR A 34 -0.95 16.16 3.62
CA THR A 34 -0.36 16.45 2.29
C THR A 34 0.95 15.71 2.04
N HIS A 35 1.59 15.20 3.10
CA HIS A 35 2.77 14.33 3.01
C HIS A 35 2.41 12.83 3.07
N ARG A 36 1.15 12.48 3.34
CA ARG A 36 0.65 11.17 2.97
C ARG A 36 0.65 11.16 1.44
N PHE A 37 1.56 10.38 0.88
CA PHE A 37 1.80 10.18 -0.55
C PHE A 37 0.55 10.48 -1.40
N PRO A 38 0.67 11.24 -2.50
CA PRO A 38 -0.45 11.43 -3.41
C PRO A 38 -1.03 10.05 -3.73
N HIS A 39 -2.32 9.90 -3.46
CA HIS A 39 -3.08 8.68 -3.54
C HIS A 39 -3.34 8.31 -5.01
N ASP A 40 -2.29 8.22 -5.83
CA ASP A 40 -2.37 8.01 -7.28
C ASP A 40 -2.82 6.57 -7.63
N GLN A 41 -2.88 5.70 -6.62
CA GLN A 41 -3.35 4.32 -6.70
C GLN A 41 -4.88 4.18 -6.63
N GLU A 42 -5.63 5.28 -6.50
CA GLU A 42 -7.10 5.28 -6.57
C GLU A 42 -7.61 4.89 -7.96
N LYS A 43 -6.79 5.14 -9.00
CA LYS A 43 -7.21 4.92 -10.39
C LYS A 43 -6.83 3.52 -10.87
N PRO A 44 -7.73 2.82 -11.59
CA PRO A 44 -7.41 1.55 -12.20
C PRO A 44 -6.37 1.75 -13.30
N ASP A 45 -5.24 1.05 -13.21
CA ASP A 45 -4.24 1.06 -14.28
C ASP A 45 -4.68 0.07 -15.36
N ILE A 46 -5.40 0.59 -16.36
CA ILE A 46 -6.00 -0.22 -17.43
C ILE A 46 -4.92 -1.01 -18.19
N LYS A 47 -3.70 -0.46 -18.35
CA LYS A 47 -2.63 -1.14 -19.09
C LYS A 47 -2.16 -2.40 -18.38
N LEU A 48 -2.15 -2.36 -17.05
CA LEU A 48 -1.79 -3.48 -16.19
C LEU A 48 -2.97 -4.46 -16.01
N LEU A 49 -4.17 -3.93 -15.74
CA LEU A 49 -5.34 -4.72 -15.40
C LEU A 49 -5.91 -5.47 -16.59
N MET A 50 -5.91 -4.87 -17.78
CA MET A 50 -6.50 -5.48 -18.97
C MET A 50 -5.87 -6.83 -19.34
N PRO A 51 -4.54 -6.98 -19.50
CA PRO A 51 -3.95 -8.28 -19.80
C PRO A 51 -4.18 -9.30 -18.68
N TRP A 52 -4.20 -8.87 -17.42
CA TRP A 52 -4.48 -9.75 -16.29
C TRP A 52 -5.93 -10.27 -16.31
N VAL A 53 -6.92 -9.38 -16.45
CA VAL A 53 -8.35 -9.74 -16.49
C VAL A 53 -8.69 -10.63 -17.69
N GLN A 54 -8.01 -10.45 -18.83
CA GLN A 54 -8.22 -11.29 -20.02
C GLN A 54 -7.72 -12.73 -19.84
N GLN A 55 -6.74 -12.97 -18.95
CA GLN A 55 -6.27 -14.31 -18.63
C GLN A 55 -7.26 -15.08 -17.74
N LEU A 56 -8.17 -14.36 -17.06
CA LEU A 56 -9.15 -14.95 -16.17
C LEU A 56 -10.41 -15.42 -16.93
N PRO A 57 -10.95 -16.60 -16.60
CA PRO A 57 -12.26 -17.04 -17.09
C PRO A 57 -13.34 -15.99 -16.78
N PRO A 58 -14.34 -15.81 -17.67
CA PRO A 58 -15.40 -14.80 -17.50
C PRO A 58 -16.09 -14.80 -16.14
N GLU A 59 -16.22 -15.98 -15.52
CA GLU A 59 -16.95 -16.22 -14.27
C GLU A 59 -16.21 -15.67 -13.06
N VAL A 60 -14.87 -15.59 -13.11
CA VAL A 60 -14.01 -15.17 -12.00
C VAL A 60 -13.40 -13.77 -12.20
N ARG A 61 -13.81 -13.04 -13.25
CA ARG A 61 -13.29 -11.69 -13.51
C ARG A 61 -13.75 -10.73 -12.41
N PRO A 62 -12.81 -10.04 -11.72
CA PRO A 62 -13.15 -9.21 -10.57
C PRO A 62 -13.58 -7.81 -11.04
N ARG A 63 -14.88 -7.60 -11.30
CA ARG A 63 -15.43 -6.35 -11.85
C ARG A 63 -15.59 -5.29 -10.76
N GLN A 64 -16.27 -5.64 -9.67
CA GLN A 64 -16.52 -4.72 -8.56
C GLN A 64 -15.23 -4.38 -7.82
N LEU A 65 -14.30 -5.33 -7.71
CA LEU A 65 -12.97 -5.07 -7.17
C LEU A 65 -12.23 -3.99 -7.96
N VAL A 66 -12.21 -4.07 -9.29
CA VAL A 66 -11.49 -3.11 -10.14
C VAL A 66 -12.09 -1.71 -10.03
N ILE A 67 -13.43 -1.63 -9.94
CA ILE A 67 -14.16 -0.36 -9.84
C ILE A 67 -14.00 0.28 -8.46
N GLN A 68 -14.21 -0.50 -7.40
CA GLN A 68 -14.29 0.03 -6.03
C GLN A 68 -12.94 0.03 -5.31
N TYR A 69 -12.05 -0.88 -5.67
CA TYR A 69 -10.77 -1.13 -5.00
C TYR A 69 -9.62 -1.28 -6.00
N ALA A 70 -9.48 -0.32 -6.92
CA ALA A 70 -8.45 -0.30 -7.96
C ALA A 70 -7.03 -0.58 -7.45
N ARG A 71 -6.65 -0.04 -6.28
CA ARG A 71 -5.35 -0.31 -5.64
C ARG A 71 -5.12 -1.80 -5.36
N ILE A 72 -6.15 -2.50 -4.89
CA ILE A 72 -6.07 -3.93 -4.59
C ILE A 72 -5.96 -4.71 -5.90
N ALA A 73 -6.78 -4.36 -6.89
CA ALA A 73 -6.74 -4.99 -8.21
C ALA A 73 -5.37 -4.81 -8.89
N ASN A 74 -4.83 -3.58 -8.92
CA ASN A 74 -3.51 -3.30 -9.49
C ASN A 74 -2.42 -4.11 -8.78
N LYS A 75 -2.48 -4.17 -7.45
CA LYS A 75 -1.51 -4.95 -6.67
C LYS A 75 -1.63 -6.44 -6.93
N LEU A 76 -2.84 -6.98 -7.06
CA LEU A 76 -3.04 -8.39 -7.44
C LEU A 76 -2.50 -8.68 -8.83
N ALA A 77 -2.75 -7.82 -9.81
CA ALA A 77 -2.22 -7.98 -11.16
C ALA A 77 -0.69 -8.01 -11.20
N LEU A 78 -0.02 -7.15 -10.41
CA LEU A 78 1.45 -7.16 -10.28
C LEU A 78 1.99 -8.43 -9.60
N LEU A 79 1.30 -8.90 -8.55
CA LEU A 79 1.75 -10.05 -7.76
C LEU A 79 1.38 -11.38 -8.42
N TRP A 80 0.50 -11.39 -9.42
CA TRP A 80 -0.04 -12.60 -10.03
C TRP A 80 1.03 -13.55 -10.58
N THR A 81 2.16 -13.01 -11.04
CA THR A 81 3.31 -13.78 -11.54
C THR A 81 4.19 -14.38 -10.45
N HIS A 82 3.96 -14.02 -9.19
CA HIS A 82 4.73 -14.48 -8.02
C HIS A 82 3.80 -15.21 -7.05
N PRO A 83 3.52 -16.51 -7.27
CA PRO A 83 2.35 -17.12 -6.68
C PRO A 83 2.36 -17.17 -5.15
N LEU A 84 3.52 -17.39 -4.54
CA LEU A 84 3.67 -17.39 -3.09
C LEU A 84 3.40 -16.02 -2.46
N VAL A 85 3.84 -14.94 -3.10
CA VAL A 85 3.61 -13.57 -2.63
C VAL A 85 2.14 -13.18 -2.83
N CYS A 86 1.55 -13.60 -3.94
CA CYS A 86 0.13 -13.38 -4.22
C CYS A 86 -0.76 -14.12 -3.22
N GLU A 87 -0.46 -15.39 -2.92
CA GLU A 87 -1.17 -16.18 -1.90
C GLU A 87 -1.12 -15.49 -0.53
N LYS A 88 0.07 -15.08 -0.09
CA LYS A 88 0.23 -14.34 1.16
C LYS A 88 -0.61 -13.06 1.14
N TYR A 89 -0.62 -12.33 0.03
CA TYR A 89 -1.41 -11.11 -0.08
C TYR A 89 -2.92 -11.38 -0.03
N PHE A 90 -3.42 -12.47 -0.61
CA PHE A 90 -4.81 -12.90 -0.45
C PHE A 90 -5.13 -13.20 1.01
N ASN A 91 -4.26 -13.93 1.71
CA ASN A 91 -4.44 -14.23 3.12
C ASN A 91 -4.46 -12.95 3.97
N ASP A 92 -3.57 -11.99 3.70
CA ASP A 92 -3.54 -10.69 4.40
C ASP A 92 -4.80 -9.83 4.15
N LEU A 93 -5.49 -10.05 3.00
CA LEU A 93 -6.75 -9.39 2.69
C LEU A 93 -7.94 -10.06 3.40
N MET A 94 -7.93 -11.39 3.51
CA MET A 94 -9.04 -12.20 4.03
C MET A 94 -8.99 -12.43 5.53
N LEU A 95 -7.80 -12.63 6.08
CA LEU A 95 -7.58 -12.90 7.48
C LEU A 95 -7.34 -11.57 8.19
N ASP A 96 -8.27 -11.20 9.06
CA ASP A 96 -8.11 -10.04 9.94
C ASP A 96 -7.30 -10.44 11.18
N GLU A 97 -6.02 -10.10 11.19
CA GLU A 97 -5.15 -10.30 12.36
C GLU A 97 -5.26 -9.17 13.39
N ARG A 98 -5.98 -8.08 13.08
CA ARG A 98 -5.93 -6.83 13.87
C ARG A 98 -7.25 -6.48 14.55
N GLY A 99 -8.39 -6.94 14.04
CA GLY A 99 -9.70 -6.88 14.69
C GLY A 99 -10.47 -5.57 14.56
N ASP A 100 -9.95 -4.59 13.80
CA ASP A 100 -10.57 -3.27 13.60
C ASP A 100 -10.85 -2.95 12.12
N ARG A 101 -11.11 -3.98 11.29
CA ARG A 101 -11.46 -3.80 9.87
C ARG A 101 -12.98 -3.82 9.68
N GLN A 102 -13.48 -2.84 8.92
CA GLN A 102 -14.89 -2.79 8.47
C GLN A 102 -15.25 -3.90 7.46
N GLY A 103 -14.25 -4.61 6.92
CA GLY A 103 -14.43 -5.65 5.91
C GLY A 103 -14.65 -5.11 4.49
N PHE A 104 -15.00 -6.00 3.57
CA PHE A 104 -15.37 -5.67 2.20
C PHE A 104 -16.90 -5.75 2.02
N PRO A 105 -17.47 -4.96 1.10
CA PRO A 105 -18.82 -5.18 0.61
C PRO A 105 -19.00 -6.62 0.13
N ALA A 106 -20.19 -7.18 0.31
CA ALA A 106 -20.47 -8.59 0.00
C ALA A 106 -20.07 -8.98 -1.44
N GLU A 107 -20.34 -8.11 -2.43
CA GLU A 107 -19.98 -8.33 -3.82
C GLU A 107 -18.47 -8.47 -4.03
N VAL A 108 -17.68 -7.59 -3.40
CA VAL A 108 -16.23 -7.60 -3.50
C VAL A 108 -15.63 -8.78 -2.73
N ALA A 109 -16.21 -9.12 -1.57
CA ALA A 109 -15.80 -10.29 -0.81
C ALA A 109 -16.02 -11.59 -1.61
N MET A 110 -17.16 -11.72 -2.29
CA MET A 110 -17.45 -12.87 -3.17
C MET A 110 -16.48 -12.92 -4.35
N GLU A 111 -16.23 -11.80 -5.03
CA GLU A 111 -15.28 -11.75 -6.14
C GLU A 111 -13.87 -12.14 -5.68
N LEU A 112 -13.40 -11.63 -4.55
CA LEU A 112 -12.10 -11.99 -3.99
C LEU A 112 -12.02 -13.46 -3.59
N ALA A 113 -13.07 -14.03 -3.00
CA ALA A 113 -13.12 -15.44 -2.63
C ALA A 113 -13.08 -16.37 -3.86
N MET A 114 -13.85 -16.05 -4.90
CA MET A 114 -13.83 -16.78 -6.18
C MET A 114 -12.45 -16.69 -6.84
N LEU A 115 -11.85 -15.50 -6.83
CA LEU A 115 -10.53 -15.27 -7.40
C LEU A 115 -9.45 -16.05 -6.63
N GLN A 116 -9.51 -16.07 -5.30
CA GLN A 116 -8.59 -16.84 -4.46
C GLN A 116 -8.73 -18.35 -4.69
N ALA A 117 -9.96 -18.86 -4.78
CA ALA A 117 -10.21 -20.27 -5.08
C ALA A 117 -9.65 -20.65 -6.46
N PHE A 118 -9.91 -19.83 -7.48
CA PHE A 118 -9.34 -20.04 -8.82
C PHE A 118 -7.82 -20.05 -8.79
N PHE A 119 -7.22 -19.08 -8.11
CA PHE A 119 -5.77 -18.94 -7.97
C PHE A 119 -5.14 -20.15 -7.27
N ALA A 120 -5.73 -20.62 -6.17
CA ALA A 120 -5.25 -21.79 -5.45
C ALA A 120 -5.28 -23.06 -6.32
N THR A 121 -6.36 -23.28 -7.07
CA THR A 121 -6.50 -24.49 -7.91
C THR A 121 -5.64 -24.46 -9.18
N HIS A 122 -5.49 -23.30 -9.82
CA HIS A 122 -4.89 -23.22 -11.15
C HIS A 122 -3.47 -22.68 -11.18
N VAL A 123 -3.10 -21.79 -10.24
CA VAL A 123 -1.82 -21.09 -10.26
C VAL A 123 -0.88 -21.64 -9.19
N LEU A 124 -1.36 -21.80 -7.96
CA LEU A 124 -0.53 -22.25 -6.84
C LEU A 124 -0.08 -23.72 -6.98
N VAL A 125 -0.96 -24.61 -7.43
CA VAL A 125 -0.67 -26.04 -7.62
C VAL A 125 0.45 -26.28 -8.64
N GLN A 126 0.65 -25.36 -9.59
CA GLN A 126 1.70 -25.47 -10.62
C GLN A 126 3.11 -25.14 -10.09
N HIS A 127 3.25 -24.71 -8.83
CA HIS A 127 4.51 -24.25 -8.23
C HIS A 127 5.03 -25.16 -7.10
N PHE A 128 4.57 -26.42 -7.03
CA PHE A 128 5.17 -27.43 -6.16
C PHE A 128 6.18 -28.26 -6.96
N ASP A 129 7.35 -28.53 -6.37
CA ASP A 129 8.32 -29.46 -6.93
C ASP A 129 7.80 -30.90 -6.84
N VAL A 130 8.45 -31.82 -7.54
CA VAL A 130 8.16 -33.27 -7.56
C VAL A 130 8.16 -33.85 -6.14
N TRP A 131 8.87 -33.22 -5.20
CA TRP A 131 8.93 -33.58 -3.78
C TRP A 131 7.87 -32.90 -2.90
N GLY A 132 6.95 -32.14 -3.48
CA GLY A 132 5.95 -31.37 -2.75
C GLY A 132 6.50 -30.13 -2.03
N GLU A 133 7.76 -29.77 -2.30
CA GLU A 133 8.34 -28.52 -1.78
C GLU A 133 7.84 -27.31 -2.57
N ARG A 134 7.66 -26.18 -1.89
CA ARG A 134 7.16 -24.95 -2.50
C ARG A 134 8.30 -24.31 -3.30
N ILE A 135 8.19 -24.30 -4.63
CA ILE A 135 9.15 -23.61 -5.51
C ILE A 135 8.86 -22.12 -5.42
N GLY A 136 9.81 -21.34 -4.91
CA GLY A 136 9.70 -19.91 -4.67
C GLY A 136 10.83 -19.11 -5.28
#